data_AF-A0A453D3P4-F1
#
_entry.id   AF-A0A453D3P4-F1
#
_cell.length_a   1.000
_cell.length_b   1.000
_cell.length_c   1.000
_cell.angle_alpha   90.00
_cell.angle_beta   90.00
_cell.angle_gamma   90.00
#
_symmetry.space_group_name_H-M   'P 1'
#
loop_
_entity.id
_entity.type
_entity.pdbx_description
1 polymer ?
#
loop_
_entity_poly.entity_id
_entity_poly.type
_entity_poly.pdbx_seq_one_letter_code
_entity_poly.pdbx_strand_id
1 'polypeptide(L)'
;LSMSIPPELAGAIPLIDRFQVEGFLKAMQKQIQSSGKRGFFIKKSVGPQVREKFTLEDMLCFQKDPIPTSLLKVPNDLVSRSIKLFHVILKYMGVDSPAIISLEERIELVAKLYKHTLKRSELRDELFAQISKQTRNNPDRSWLIRAWELMYLCASSMPPSKDIGAYLSEYVHYIAHGATTDSDVRVLALNTLNALKRSVKAGPRVAIPAREEIEALLTSRKLTTIVFFLDETFEEITYDMATTVADAVEELAGIIKLSVYSSFSLFECRKIVNGSKSSEVGNEEYIGLDDNKYIGDLLSEFKSAKDRNKGEILHCKLVFKKRLFRESDEAVTDPMFVQLSYVQLQHDYILGNYPVGRDDAAQLTALQILVEIGFIDNPESCVEWISLLERFLPRQVAITRAKRDWELDIISRYQLMEHLSKDDARNQFLRILRTLPYGNSVFFSVRKIDDPIGLLPGRIILGINKRGVHFFRPVPKEYLHSAELRDIMQFGSSNTAVFFKMRVAGVLHIFQFETKQVF
;
A
#
# COMPACT_ATOMS: atom_id res chain seq x y z
N LEU A 1 13.74 51.03 -3.84
CA LEU A 1 12.49 50.44 -4.37
C LEU A 1 12.71 48.94 -4.43
N SER A 2 12.05 48.22 -3.52
CA SER A 2 12.08 46.76 -3.45
C SER A 2 11.84 46.17 -4.84
N MET A 3 12.71 45.27 -5.31
CA MET A 3 12.32 44.42 -6.42
C MET A 3 11.12 43.62 -5.93
N SER A 4 9.93 43.96 -6.43
CA SER A 4 8.70 43.24 -6.12
C SER A 4 8.85 41.84 -6.70
N ILE A 5 9.23 40.89 -5.84
CA ILE A 5 9.28 39.47 -6.21
C ILE A 5 7.85 39.08 -6.63
N PRO A 6 7.67 38.47 -7.82
CA PRO A 6 6.35 38.02 -8.26
C PRO A 6 5.64 37.21 -7.16
N PRO A 7 4.32 37.40 -6.93
CA PRO A 7 3.59 36.67 -5.90
C PRO A 7 3.77 35.15 -5.98
N GLU A 8 3.88 34.61 -7.19
CA GLU A 8 4.12 33.18 -7.45
C GLU A 8 5.51 32.65 -7.04
N LEU A 9 6.44 33.54 -6.67
CA LEU A 9 7.78 33.21 -6.17
C LEU A 9 7.92 33.48 -4.67
N ALA A 10 6.87 33.91 -3.98
CA ALA A 10 6.91 34.20 -2.54
C ALA A 10 7.38 32.99 -1.72
N GLY A 11 6.85 31.80 -2.00
CA GLY A 11 7.26 30.54 -1.35
C GLY A 11 8.70 30.11 -1.61
N ALA A 12 9.37 30.66 -2.62
CA ALA A 12 10.78 30.36 -2.92
C ALA A 12 11.75 31.22 -2.10
N ILE A 13 11.29 32.35 -1.54
CA ILE A 13 12.14 33.31 -0.79
C ILE A 13 12.84 32.65 0.40
N PRO A 14 12.16 31.86 1.26
CA PRO A 14 12.83 31.19 2.38
C PRO A 14 13.87 30.15 1.93
N LEU A 15 13.83 29.74 0.66
CA LEU A 15 14.68 28.70 0.07
C LEU A 15 15.77 29.25 -0.83
N ILE A 16 15.97 30.57 -0.87
CA ILE A 16 16.91 31.22 -1.79
C ILE A 16 18.34 30.65 -1.67
N ASP A 17 18.74 30.28 -0.46
CA ASP A 17 20.06 29.68 -0.20
C ASP A 17 20.18 28.24 -0.72
N ARG A 18 19.08 27.54 -1.00
CA ARG A 18 19.09 26.23 -1.64
C ARG A 18 19.27 26.33 -3.15
N PHE A 19 18.89 27.45 -3.76
CA PHE A 19 19.12 27.73 -5.18
C PHE A 19 20.54 28.26 -5.41
N GLN A 20 21.20 27.84 -6.49
CA GLN A 20 22.55 28.33 -6.84
C GLN A 20 22.51 29.50 -7.82
N VAL A 21 21.64 30.49 -7.58
CA VAL A 21 21.28 31.59 -8.50
C VAL A 21 22.49 32.21 -9.20
N GLU A 22 23.49 32.67 -8.43
CA GLU A 22 24.68 33.28 -9.02
C GLU A 22 25.51 32.31 -9.87
N GLY A 23 25.71 31.08 -9.39
CA GLY A 23 26.52 30.06 -10.08
C GLY A 23 25.86 29.63 -11.38
N PHE A 24 24.55 29.40 -11.34
CA PHE A 24 23.74 29.04 -12.49
C PHE A 24 23.77 30.13 -13.56
N LEU A 25 23.46 31.38 -13.20
CA LEU A 25 23.33 32.45 -14.18
C LEU A 25 24.68 32.85 -14.80
N LYS A 26 25.78 32.79 -14.03
CA LYS A 26 27.15 32.92 -14.57
C LYS A 26 27.48 31.80 -15.56
N ALA A 27 27.12 30.55 -15.24
CA ALA A 27 27.35 29.41 -16.13
C ALA A 27 26.50 29.51 -17.42
N MET A 28 25.27 29.99 -17.29
CA MET A 28 24.35 30.21 -18.41
C MET A 28 24.87 31.30 -19.34
N GLN A 29 25.33 32.42 -18.79
CA GLN A 29 25.93 33.51 -19.57
C GLN A 29 27.19 33.03 -20.33
N LYS A 30 28.03 32.22 -19.70
CA LYS A 30 29.18 31.58 -20.36
C LYS A 30 28.75 30.64 -21.48
N GLN A 31 27.72 29.82 -21.27
CA GLN A 31 27.18 28.92 -22.29
C GLN A 31 26.70 29.72 -23.51
N ILE A 32 25.90 30.77 -23.31
CA ILE A 32 25.42 31.66 -24.38
C ILE A 32 26.58 32.29 -25.15
N GLN A 33 27.60 32.80 -24.45
CA GLN A 33 28.78 33.39 -25.07
C GLN A 33 29.61 32.36 -25.87
N SER A 34 29.69 31.12 -25.40
CA SER A 34 30.42 30.03 -26.06
C SER A 34 29.69 29.44 -27.28
N SER A 35 28.35 29.44 -27.28
CA SER A 35 27.53 28.81 -28.33
C SER A 35 27.29 29.69 -29.57
N GLY A 36 27.93 30.86 -29.68
CA GLY A 36 28.01 31.63 -30.93
C GLY A 36 26.69 32.21 -31.48
N LYS A 37 25.55 32.06 -30.81
CA LYS A 37 24.30 32.74 -31.19
C LYS A 37 24.34 34.21 -30.74
N ARG A 38 24.88 35.09 -31.60
CA ARG A 38 24.63 36.54 -31.52
C ARG A 38 23.12 36.78 -31.70
N GLY A 39 22.39 36.91 -30.60
CA GLY A 39 20.96 37.26 -30.65
C GLY A 39 20.42 37.62 -29.28
N PHE A 40 20.13 38.91 -29.09
CA PHE A 40 19.33 39.51 -28.01
C PHE A 40 19.85 39.33 -26.58
N PHE A 41 20.98 39.97 -26.26
CA PHE A 41 21.17 40.84 -25.08
C PHE A 41 22.59 41.41 -25.17
N ILE A 42 22.81 42.37 -26.08
CA ILE A 42 23.97 43.26 -26.01
C ILE A 42 23.43 44.68 -26.19
N LYS A 43 23.03 45.31 -25.08
CA LYS A 43 23.27 46.74 -24.97
C LYS A 43 24.78 46.89 -24.75
N LYS A 44 25.50 47.37 -25.77
CA LYS A 44 26.82 47.94 -25.54
C LYS A 44 26.62 49.18 -24.68
N SER A 45 26.76 49.06 -23.37
CA SER A 45 26.96 50.22 -22.50
C SER A 45 28.46 50.51 -22.44
N VAL A 46 28.86 51.60 -23.09
CA VAL A 46 30.14 52.26 -22.81
C VAL A 46 29.90 53.06 -21.53
N GLY A 47 30.25 52.48 -20.39
CA GLY A 47 30.07 53.06 -19.05
C GLY A 47 30.49 52.07 -17.96
N PRO A 48 30.77 52.53 -16.72
CA PRO A 48 31.27 51.67 -15.65
C PRO A 48 30.32 50.49 -15.40
N GLN A 49 30.86 49.27 -15.42
CA GLN A 49 30.06 48.04 -15.31
C GLN A 49 29.30 47.97 -13.99
N VAL A 50 28.02 48.34 -14.03
CA VAL A 50 27.06 47.94 -13.01
C VAL A 50 26.90 46.43 -13.14
N ARG A 51 27.37 45.66 -12.15
CA ARG A 51 27.08 44.22 -12.06
C ARG A 51 25.56 44.05 -12.09
N GLU A 52 25.01 43.55 -13.20
CA GLU A 52 23.59 43.14 -13.24
C GLU A 52 23.36 42.13 -12.12
N LYS A 53 22.47 42.48 -11.18
CA LYS A 53 22.05 41.57 -10.12
C LYS A 53 21.09 40.56 -10.73
N PHE A 54 21.64 39.40 -11.06
CA PHE A 54 20.91 38.19 -11.42
C PHE A 54 19.82 37.84 -10.40
N THR A 55 18.59 37.62 -10.87
CA THR A 55 17.43 37.34 -9.98
C THR A 55 17.05 35.86 -9.96
N LEU A 56 16.37 35.44 -8.90
CA LEU A 56 15.78 34.10 -8.81
C LEU A 56 14.72 33.87 -9.90
N GLU A 57 14.00 34.93 -10.29
CA GLU A 57 13.01 34.90 -11.36
C GLU A 57 13.65 34.54 -12.70
N ASP A 58 14.78 35.17 -13.06
CA ASP A 58 15.53 34.85 -14.29
C ASP A 58 15.92 33.37 -14.34
N MET A 59 16.31 32.81 -13.19
CA MET A 59 16.69 31.40 -13.08
C MET A 59 15.49 30.46 -13.24
N LEU A 60 14.30 30.84 -12.78
CA LEU A 60 13.11 30.01 -12.72
C LEU A 60 12.13 30.25 -13.89
N CYS A 61 12.50 31.01 -14.91
CA CYS A 61 11.73 31.14 -16.14
C CYS A 61 12.09 30.08 -17.18
N PHE A 62 11.15 29.78 -18.07
CA PHE A 62 11.33 28.84 -19.18
C PHE A 62 12.64 29.06 -19.92
N GLN A 63 13.31 27.97 -20.27
CA GLN A 63 14.50 27.98 -21.10
C GLN A 63 14.40 26.91 -22.19
N LYS A 64 14.78 27.30 -23.42
CA LYS A 64 14.79 26.38 -24.57
C LYS A 64 16.03 25.49 -24.61
N ASP A 65 17.21 26.09 -24.41
CA ASP A 65 18.47 25.37 -24.46
C ASP A 65 18.73 24.59 -23.15
N PRO A 66 19.52 23.51 -23.16
CA PRO A 66 19.85 22.77 -21.95
C PRO A 66 20.50 23.63 -20.85
N ILE A 67 20.21 23.32 -19.58
CA ILE A 67 20.83 24.00 -18.45
C ILE A 67 22.33 23.68 -18.33
N PRO A 68 23.16 24.65 -17.93
CA PRO A 68 24.61 24.47 -17.77
C PRO A 68 25.02 23.74 -16.49
N THR A 69 24.17 23.79 -15.46
CA THR A 69 24.37 23.20 -14.12
C THR A 69 23.00 23.03 -13.45
N SER A 70 22.94 22.41 -12.28
CA SER A 70 21.69 22.26 -11.52
C SER A 70 21.15 23.60 -11.00
N LEU A 71 19.83 23.69 -10.81
CA LEU A 71 19.14 24.85 -10.24
C LEU A 71 19.36 24.93 -8.72
N LEU A 72 19.29 23.78 -8.05
CA LEU A 72 19.56 23.64 -6.64
C LEU A 72 21.05 23.36 -6.40
N LYS A 73 21.54 23.71 -5.21
CA LYS A 73 22.84 23.28 -4.70
C LYS A 73 22.76 21.77 -4.42
N VAL A 74 23.32 20.97 -5.34
CA VAL A 74 23.39 19.51 -5.22
C VAL A 74 24.86 19.05 -5.13
N PRO A 75 25.14 17.86 -4.58
CA PRO A 75 26.45 17.25 -4.64
C PRO A 75 27.03 17.21 -6.07
N ASN A 76 28.34 17.43 -6.21
CA ASN A 76 29.01 17.57 -7.50
C ASN A 76 28.83 16.35 -8.43
N ASP A 77 28.75 15.14 -7.87
CA ASP A 77 28.51 13.90 -8.62
C ASP A 77 27.09 13.83 -9.24
N LEU A 78 26.15 14.63 -8.72
CA LEU A 78 24.76 14.71 -9.19
C LEU A 78 24.52 15.82 -10.21
N VAL A 79 25.45 16.76 -10.39
CA VAL A 79 25.29 17.87 -11.36
C VAL A 79 25.11 17.35 -12.79
N SER A 80 25.94 16.39 -13.21
CA SER A 80 25.83 15.78 -14.54
C SER A 80 24.49 15.05 -14.75
N ARG A 81 23.93 14.47 -13.69
CA ARG A 81 22.60 13.83 -13.72
C ARG A 81 21.50 14.88 -13.78
N SER A 82 21.64 15.99 -13.07
CA SER A 82 20.69 17.11 -13.08
C SER A 82 20.57 17.73 -14.47
N ILE A 83 21.69 17.91 -15.17
CA ILE A 83 21.70 18.37 -16.57
C ILE A 83 20.98 17.36 -17.47
N LYS A 84 21.23 16.05 -17.28
CA LYS A 84 20.53 14.98 -18.03
C LYS A 84 19.03 14.96 -17.76
N LEU A 85 18.57 15.25 -16.54
CA LEU A 85 17.14 15.37 -16.23
C LEU A 85 16.50 16.46 -17.09
N PHE A 86 17.14 17.63 -17.20
CA PHE A 86 16.62 18.73 -17.98
C PHE A 86 16.50 18.40 -19.48
N HIS A 87 17.47 17.66 -20.04
CA HIS A 87 17.35 17.16 -21.41
C HIS A 87 16.14 16.24 -21.60
N VAL A 88 15.84 15.39 -20.61
CA VAL A 88 14.66 14.52 -20.65
C VAL A 88 13.38 15.34 -20.56
N ILE A 89 13.35 16.42 -19.76
CA ILE A 89 12.22 17.36 -19.68
C ILE A 89 12.00 18.07 -21.02
N LEU A 90 13.04 18.68 -21.60
CA LEU A 90 12.96 19.35 -22.90
C LEU A 90 12.49 18.40 -24.00
N LYS A 91 13.03 17.17 -23.99
CA LYS A 91 12.63 16.12 -24.91
C LYS A 91 11.17 15.77 -24.71
N TYR A 92 10.69 15.52 -23.48
CA TYR A 92 9.28 15.20 -23.21
C TYR A 92 8.32 16.31 -23.66
N MET A 93 8.72 17.57 -23.45
CA MET A 93 7.95 18.74 -23.87
C MET A 93 7.91 18.93 -25.39
N GLY A 94 8.79 18.28 -26.16
CA GLY A 94 8.87 18.45 -27.61
C GLY A 94 9.54 19.75 -28.04
N VAL A 95 10.41 20.33 -27.19
CA VAL A 95 11.08 21.61 -27.48
C VAL A 95 12.11 21.48 -28.61
N ASP A 96 12.73 20.29 -28.72
CA ASP A 96 13.82 19.99 -29.66
C ASP A 96 13.38 19.21 -30.92
N SER A 97 12.09 18.87 -31.05
CA SER A 97 11.59 18.04 -32.15
C SER A 97 10.35 18.66 -32.82
N PRO A 98 10.34 18.83 -34.16
CA PRO A 98 9.14 19.23 -34.89
C PRO A 98 8.10 18.10 -35.02
N ALA A 99 8.47 16.85 -34.70
CA ALA A 99 7.58 15.69 -34.72
C ALA A 99 6.89 15.50 -33.36
N ILE A 100 5.60 15.14 -33.41
CA ILE A 100 4.81 14.75 -32.25
C ILE A 100 5.44 13.50 -31.62
N ILE A 101 5.82 13.61 -30.35
CA ILE A 101 6.39 12.50 -29.58
C ILE A 101 5.33 11.44 -29.38
N SER A 102 5.67 10.20 -29.69
CA SER A 102 4.75 9.07 -29.53
C SER A 102 4.39 8.83 -28.07
N LEU A 103 3.25 8.17 -27.82
CA LEU A 103 2.88 7.75 -26.47
C LEU A 103 3.95 6.84 -25.85
N GLU A 104 4.52 5.93 -26.65
CA GLU A 104 5.62 5.05 -26.28
C GLU A 104 6.81 5.82 -25.71
N GLU A 105 7.31 6.78 -26.49
CA GLU A 105 8.47 7.57 -26.13
C GLU A 105 8.19 8.43 -24.89
N ARG A 106 6.97 8.96 -24.72
CA ARG A 106 6.56 9.65 -23.48
C ARG A 106 6.64 8.73 -22.27
N ILE A 107 6.17 7.49 -22.37
CA ILE A 107 6.23 6.52 -21.27
C ILE A 107 7.68 6.20 -20.89
N GLU A 108 8.54 5.96 -21.87
CA GLU A 108 9.97 5.70 -21.65
C GLU A 108 10.69 6.88 -20.96
N LEU A 109 10.38 8.11 -21.38
CA LEU A 109 10.95 9.32 -20.78
C LEU A 109 10.54 9.48 -19.32
N VAL A 110 9.27 9.24 -19.00
CA VAL A 110 8.77 9.26 -17.60
C VAL A 110 9.46 8.19 -16.77
N ALA A 111 9.52 6.94 -17.25
CA ALA A 111 10.21 5.85 -16.56
C ALA A 111 11.71 6.19 -16.33
N LYS A 112 12.36 6.85 -17.29
CA LYS A 112 13.73 7.33 -17.16
C LYS A 112 13.90 8.39 -16.07
N LEU A 113 12.97 9.34 -15.94
CA LEU A 113 12.97 10.32 -14.85
C LEU A 113 12.86 9.64 -13.49
N TYR A 114 11.92 8.70 -13.33
CA TYR A 114 11.78 7.90 -12.10
C TYR A 114 13.04 7.11 -11.77
N LYS A 115 13.67 6.48 -12.76
CA LYS A 115 14.93 5.74 -12.58
C LYS A 115 16.05 6.60 -11.99
N HIS A 116 16.12 7.87 -12.36
CA HIS A 116 17.14 8.78 -11.86
C HIS A 116 16.82 9.34 -10.46
N THR A 117 15.54 9.63 -10.21
CA THR A 117 15.10 10.47 -9.10
C THR A 117 14.51 9.70 -7.92
N LEU A 118 13.80 8.59 -8.13
CA LEU A 118 12.99 7.96 -7.08
C LEU A 118 13.77 7.69 -5.78
N LYS A 119 14.99 7.14 -5.90
CA LYS A 119 15.87 6.79 -4.77
C LYS A 119 16.80 7.93 -4.29
N ARG A 120 16.75 9.13 -4.89
CA ARG A 120 17.68 10.23 -4.61
C ARG A 120 16.92 11.54 -4.39
N SER A 121 16.70 11.91 -3.14
CA SER A 121 15.92 13.10 -2.74
C SER A 121 16.41 14.39 -3.38
N GLU A 122 17.72 14.57 -3.52
CA GLU A 122 18.33 15.76 -4.12
C GLU A 122 17.96 15.90 -5.60
N LEU A 123 17.91 14.77 -6.33
CA LEU A 123 17.49 14.77 -7.72
C LEU A 123 15.96 14.84 -7.88
N ARG A 124 15.17 14.39 -6.88
CA ARG A 124 13.71 14.63 -6.87
C ARG A 124 13.42 16.12 -6.75
N ASP A 125 14.04 16.77 -5.76
CA ASP A 125 13.90 18.21 -5.55
C ASP A 125 14.30 19.01 -6.79
N GLU A 126 15.44 18.65 -7.39
CA GLU A 126 15.93 19.26 -8.62
C GLU A 126 14.96 19.05 -9.79
N LEU A 127 14.39 17.84 -9.95
CA LEU A 127 13.40 17.56 -10.99
C LEU A 127 12.17 18.47 -10.85
N PHE A 128 11.61 18.59 -9.64
CA PHE A 128 10.46 19.46 -9.39
C PHE A 128 10.79 20.94 -9.65
N ALA A 129 11.98 21.40 -9.24
CA ALA A 129 12.44 22.76 -9.54
C ALA A 129 12.59 22.99 -11.06
N GLN A 130 13.15 22.04 -11.79
CA GLN A 130 13.33 22.12 -13.24
C GLN A 130 12.00 22.10 -14.01
N ILE A 131 11.05 21.24 -13.64
CA ILE A 131 9.72 21.25 -14.29
C ILE A 131 9.00 22.57 -13.97
N SER A 132 9.08 23.05 -12.72
CA SER A 132 8.53 24.35 -12.31
C SER A 132 9.16 25.53 -13.06
N LYS A 133 10.45 25.44 -13.42
CA LYS A 133 11.09 26.40 -14.32
C LYS A 133 10.44 26.41 -15.70
N GLN A 134 10.17 25.23 -16.25
CA GLN A 134 9.59 25.09 -17.58
C GLN A 134 8.10 25.45 -17.68
N THR A 135 7.41 25.64 -16.55
CA THR A 135 6.01 26.12 -16.52
C THR A 135 5.89 27.64 -16.45
N ARG A 136 6.94 28.37 -16.05
CA ARG A 136 6.90 29.84 -15.93
C ARG A 136 7.33 30.53 -17.20
N ASN A 137 6.58 31.54 -17.64
CA ASN A 137 6.86 32.31 -18.85
C ASN A 137 7.14 31.44 -20.09
N ASN A 138 6.46 30.30 -20.18
CA ASN A 138 6.59 29.39 -21.32
C ASN A 138 5.86 30.00 -22.54
N PRO A 139 6.56 30.27 -23.65
CA PRO A 139 6.00 31.00 -24.79
C PRO A 139 5.04 30.15 -25.64
N ASP A 140 5.06 28.82 -25.48
CA ASP A 140 4.27 27.89 -26.29
C ASP A 140 3.28 27.12 -25.42
N ARG A 141 2.01 27.17 -25.82
CA ARG A 141 0.92 26.52 -25.08
C ARG A 141 1.08 25.00 -25.02
N SER A 142 1.53 24.36 -26.09
CA SER A 142 1.72 22.90 -26.15
C SER A 142 2.84 22.48 -25.20
N TRP A 143 3.97 23.21 -25.21
CA TRP A 143 5.07 22.96 -24.29
C TRP A 143 4.64 23.17 -22.83
N LEU A 144 3.85 24.21 -22.56
CA LEU A 144 3.34 24.49 -21.22
C LEU A 144 2.44 23.34 -20.70
N ILE A 145 1.50 22.87 -21.52
CA ILE A 145 0.65 21.72 -21.18
C ILE A 145 1.50 20.48 -20.88
N ARG A 146 2.52 20.19 -21.70
CA ARG A 146 3.43 19.05 -21.47
C ARG A 146 4.25 19.19 -20.19
N ALA A 147 4.69 20.40 -19.84
CA ALA A 147 5.39 20.63 -18.58
C ALA A 147 4.48 20.34 -17.37
N TRP A 148 3.22 20.76 -17.41
CA TRP A 148 2.23 20.47 -16.37
C TRP A 148 1.80 19.00 -16.33
N GLU A 149 1.63 18.34 -17.48
CA GLU A 149 1.40 16.88 -17.57
C GLU A 149 2.55 16.12 -16.88
N LEU A 150 3.80 16.53 -17.13
CA LEU A 150 4.98 15.93 -16.52
C LEU A 150 5.06 16.18 -15.00
N MET A 151 4.70 17.40 -14.56
CA MET A 151 4.61 17.75 -13.15
C MET A 151 3.61 16.84 -12.43
N TYR A 152 2.41 16.67 -13.02
CA TYR A 152 1.37 15.80 -12.49
C TYR A 152 1.84 14.34 -12.40
N LEU A 153 2.39 13.80 -13.49
CA LEU A 153 2.95 12.45 -13.54
C LEU A 153 3.98 12.18 -12.44
N CYS A 154 4.84 13.15 -12.15
CA CYS A 154 5.86 13.02 -11.10
C CYS A 154 5.23 13.12 -9.70
N ALA A 155 4.33 14.07 -9.49
CA ALA A 155 3.66 14.30 -8.21
C ALA A 155 2.78 13.13 -7.76
N SER A 156 2.23 12.35 -8.70
CA SER A 156 1.33 11.20 -8.41
C SER A 156 2.00 10.06 -7.65
N SER A 157 3.33 9.91 -7.77
CA SER A 157 4.04 8.75 -7.21
C SER A 157 5.31 9.11 -6.44
N MET A 158 5.68 10.38 -6.35
CA MET A 158 6.74 10.83 -5.46
C MET A 158 6.54 12.29 -5.04
N PRO A 159 6.61 12.61 -3.74
CA PRO A 159 6.69 14.00 -3.30
C PRO A 159 8.15 14.53 -3.38
N PRO A 160 8.34 15.84 -3.55
CA PRO A 160 9.61 16.50 -3.21
C PRO A 160 9.90 16.41 -1.70
N SER A 161 11.06 16.87 -1.27
CA SER A 161 11.37 17.08 0.15
C SER A 161 10.44 18.13 0.77
N LYS A 162 10.35 18.15 2.11
CA LYS A 162 9.44 19.03 2.86
C LYS A 162 9.55 20.50 2.42
N ASP A 163 10.76 21.02 2.31
CA ASP A 163 10.97 22.44 1.98
C ASP A 163 10.55 22.76 0.55
N ILE A 164 11.02 21.97 -0.42
CA ILE A 164 10.69 22.16 -1.84
C ILE A 164 9.20 21.88 -2.08
N GLY A 165 8.61 20.96 -1.33
CA GLY A 165 7.19 20.65 -1.37
C GLY A 165 6.31 21.78 -0.89
N ALA A 166 6.72 22.51 0.15
CA ALA A 166 5.99 23.70 0.61
C ALA A 166 5.97 24.79 -0.48
N TYR A 167 7.14 25.13 -1.02
CA TYR A 167 7.27 26.06 -2.14
C TYR A 167 6.45 25.63 -3.36
N LEU A 168 6.59 24.37 -3.76
CA LEU A 168 5.90 23.85 -4.95
C LEU A 168 4.39 23.85 -4.75
N SER A 169 3.90 23.48 -3.58
CA SER A 169 2.46 23.46 -3.28
C SER A 169 1.85 24.86 -3.36
N GLU A 170 2.55 25.88 -2.87
CA GLU A 170 2.11 27.28 -2.97
C GLU A 170 2.08 27.75 -4.43
N TYR A 171 3.13 27.46 -5.20
CA TYR A 171 3.17 27.78 -6.63
C TYR A 171 2.05 27.09 -7.42
N VAL A 172 1.87 25.78 -7.22
CA VAL A 172 0.82 25.00 -7.91
C VAL A 172 -0.57 25.50 -7.51
N HIS A 173 -0.77 25.84 -6.23
CA HIS A 173 -2.03 26.42 -5.75
C HIS A 173 -2.33 27.77 -6.42
N TYR A 174 -1.33 28.66 -6.53
CA TYR A 174 -1.47 29.94 -7.22
C TYR A 174 -1.90 29.75 -8.68
N ILE A 175 -1.27 28.82 -9.40
CA ILE A 175 -1.61 28.55 -10.81
C ILE A 175 -3.00 27.93 -10.95
N ALA A 176 -3.36 26.96 -10.09
CA ALA A 176 -4.64 26.28 -10.11
C ALA A 176 -5.84 27.23 -9.92
N HIS A 177 -5.66 28.30 -9.13
CA HIS A 177 -6.71 29.29 -8.82
C HIS A 177 -6.52 30.63 -9.55
N GLY A 178 -5.54 30.74 -10.45
CA GLY A 178 -5.28 31.95 -11.21
C GLY A 178 -6.37 32.20 -12.26
N ALA A 179 -7.08 33.33 -12.15
CA ALA A 179 -8.19 33.68 -13.05
C ALA A 179 -7.76 33.82 -14.52
N THR A 180 -6.52 34.24 -14.77
CA THR A 180 -5.93 34.44 -16.11
C THR A 180 -5.17 33.23 -16.65
N THR A 181 -5.04 32.16 -15.85
CA THR A 181 -4.34 30.93 -16.26
C THR A 181 -5.15 30.19 -17.33
N ASP A 182 -4.49 29.58 -18.32
CA ASP A 182 -5.15 28.71 -19.31
C ASP A 182 -5.96 27.58 -18.62
N SER A 183 -7.13 27.25 -19.17
CA SER A 183 -8.07 26.29 -18.55
C SER A 183 -7.47 24.89 -18.38
N ASP A 184 -6.76 24.38 -19.39
CA ASP A 184 -6.17 23.04 -19.33
C ASP A 184 -5.03 23.01 -18.31
N VAL A 185 -4.27 24.10 -18.25
CA VAL A 185 -3.22 24.29 -17.24
C VAL A 185 -3.79 24.32 -15.83
N ARG A 186 -4.94 25.01 -15.59
CA ARG A 186 -5.59 25.01 -14.27
C ARG A 186 -6.02 23.61 -13.84
N VAL A 187 -6.58 22.82 -14.77
CA VAL A 187 -6.97 21.43 -14.49
C VAL A 187 -5.76 20.58 -14.10
N LEU A 188 -4.67 20.66 -14.88
CA LEU A 188 -3.44 19.94 -14.57
C LEU A 188 -2.80 20.40 -13.25
N ALA A 189 -2.83 21.70 -12.95
CA ALA A 189 -2.35 22.24 -11.69
C ALA A 189 -3.19 21.75 -10.51
N LEU A 190 -4.52 21.69 -10.64
CA LEU A 190 -5.40 21.14 -9.61
C LEU A 190 -5.14 19.63 -9.39
N ASN A 191 -4.99 18.86 -10.47
CA ASN A 191 -4.63 17.45 -10.40
C ASN A 191 -3.26 17.27 -9.73
N THR A 192 -2.28 18.09 -10.08
CA THR A 192 -0.95 18.11 -9.45
C THR A 192 -1.04 18.43 -7.96
N LEU A 193 -1.86 19.42 -7.57
CA LEU A 193 -2.03 19.79 -6.15
C LEU A 193 -2.62 18.63 -5.33
N ASN A 194 -3.62 17.94 -5.88
CA ASN A 194 -4.22 16.77 -5.24
C ASN A 194 -3.22 15.60 -5.18
N ALA A 195 -2.47 15.37 -6.25
CA ALA A 195 -1.42 14.37 -6.30
C ALA A 195 -0.32 14.63 -5.26
N LEU A 196 0.15 15.88 -5.12
CA LEU A 196 1.12 16.28 -4.09
C LEU A 196 0.58 16.02 -2.69
N LYS A 197 -0.67 16.39 -2.38
CA LYS A 197 -1.28 16.11 -1.08
C LYS A 197 -1.29 14.62 -0.76
N ARG A 198 -1.67 13.79 -1.73
CA ARG A 198 -1.70 12.32 -1.59
C ARG A 198 -0.29 11.75 -1.41
N SER A 199 0.66 12.12 -2.26
CA SER A 199 2.02 11.58 -2.22
C SER A 199 2.85 12.10 -1.04
N VAL A 200 2.58 13.30 -0.51
CA VAL A 200 3.19 13.77 0.75
C VAL A 200 2.73 12.92 1.93
N LYS A 201 1.45 12.53 1.98
CA LYS A 201 0.92 11.62 3.01
C LYS A 201 1.50 10.22 2.86
N ALA A 202 1.52 9.70 1.63
CA ALA A 202 1.92 8.31 1.37
C ALA A 202 3.44 8.09 1.34
N GLY A 203 4.22 9.14 1.04
CA GLY A 203 5.64 9.05 0.76
C GLY A 203 5.93 8.67 -0.70
N PRO A 204 7.22 8.58 -1.09
CA PRO A 204 7.59 8.15 -2.44
C PRO A 204 7.36 6.65 -2.64
N ARG A 205 7.00 6.25 -3.87
CA ARG A 205 6.99 4.83 -4.29
C ARG A 205 8.33 4.14 -4.01
N VAL A 206 8.29 2.82 -3.86
CA VAL A 206 9.50 1.98 -3.72
C VAL A 206 9.96 1.45 -5.09
N ALA A 207 9.03 1.22 -6.01
CA ALA A 207 9.32 0.79 -7.37
C ALA A 207 9.02 1.90 -8.40
N ILE A 208 9.68 1.83 -9.55
CA ILE A 208 9.33 2.68 -10.69
C ILE A 208 7.94 2.27 -11.18
N PRO A 209 7.01 3.22 -11.41
CA PRO A 209 5.70 2.89 -11.96
C PRO A 209 5.80 2.08 -13.25
N ALA A 210 4.97 1.05 -13.36
CA ALA A 210 4.94 0.18 -14.51
C ALA A 210 4.49 0.95 -15.76
N ARG A 211 4.85 0.41 -16.93
CA ARG A 211 4.50 0.99 -18.23
C ARG A 211 3.00 1.25 -18.34
N GLU A 212 2.19 0.27 -17.94
CA GLU A 212 0.73 0.32 -18.02
C GLU A 212 0.15 1.39 -17.09
N GLU A 213 0.79 1.63 -15.92
CA GLU A 213 0.38 2.69 -14.99
C GLU A 213 0.62 4.09 -15.59
N ILE A 214 1.79 4.30 -16.21
CA ILE A 214 2.14 5.56 -16.87
C ILE A 214 1.21 5.81 -18.07
N GLU A 215 0.97 4.78 -18.88
CA GLU A 215 0.06 4.86 -20.02
C GLU A 215 -1.38 5.18 -19.58
N ALA A 216 -1.87 4.52 -18.53
CA ALA A 216 -3.20 4.75 -18.01
C ALA A 216 -3.38 6.20 -17.55
N LEU A 217 -2.40 6.75 -16.81
CA LEU A 217 -2.47 8.15 -16.38
C LEU A 217 -2.42 9.13 -17.56
N LEU A 218 -1.58 8.88 -18.56
CA LEU A 218 -1.48 9.69 -19.78
C LEU A 218 -2.75 9.66 -20.65
N THR A 219 -3.51 8.56 -20.58
CA THR A 219 -4.72 8.35 -21.37
C THR A 219 -6.00 8.52 -20.56
N SER A 220 -5.90 8.97 -19.29
CA SER A 220 -7.01 9.12 -18.36
C SER A 220 -7.85 7.84 -18.18
N ARG A 221 -7.18 6.68 -18.24
CA ARG A 221 -7.77 5.37 -17.95
C ARG A 221 -7.42 4.96 -16.52
N LYS A 222 -8.25 4.11 -15.93
CA LYS A 222 -7.90 3.41 -14.69
C LYS A 222 -7.53 1.96 -15.02
N LEU A 223 -6.58 1.42 -14.27
CA LEU A 223 -6.27 -0.01 -14.29
C LEU A 223 -7.20 -0.73 -13.32
N THR A 224 -7.28 -2.06 -13.43
CA THR A 224 -8.05 -2.89 -12.50
C THR A 224 -7.18 -3.98 -11.87
N THR A 225 -7.52 -4.37 -10.64
CA THR A 225 -6.93 -5.51 -9.96
C THR A 225 -7.97 -6.22 -9.10
N ILE A 226 -7.72 -7.48 -8.77
CA ILE A 226 -8.65 -8.35 -8.05
C ILE A 226 -8.27 -8.39 -6.57
N VAL A 227 -9.25 -8.18 -5.70
CA VAL A 227 -9.14 -8.39 -4.26
C VAL A 227 -10.02 -9.58 -3.88
N PHE A 228 -9.43 -10.58 -3.25
CA PHE A 228 -10.11 -11.79 -2.81
C PHE A 228 -10.60 -11.64 -1.36
N PHE A 229 -11.66 -12.36 -1.02
CA PHE A 229 -12.07 -12.63 0.35
C PHE A 229 -11.61 -14.04 0.76
N LEU A 230 -11.76 -14.38 2.04
CA LEU A 230 -11.29 -15.66 2.59
C LEU A 230 -12.14 -16.87 2.15
N ASP A 231 -13.29 -16.65 1.52
CA ASP A 231 -14.12 -17.69 0.89
C ASP A 231 -13.83 -17.84 -0.62
N GLU A 232 -12.73 -17.25 -1.11
CA GLU A 232 -12.29 -17.21 -2.52
C GLU A 232 -13.22 -16.43 -3.46
N THR A 233 -14.30 -15.82 -2.96
CA THR A 233 -15.01 -14.79 -3.72
C THR A 233 -14.10 -13.58 -3.92
N PHE A 234 -14.42 -12.72 -4.88
CA PHE A 234 -13.57 -11.58 -5.19
C PHE A 234 -14.37 -10.40 -5.73
N GLU A 235 -13.78 -9.22 -5.59
CA GLU A 235 -14.22 -8.00 -6.27
C GLU A 235 -13.08 -7.42 -7.08
N GLU A 236 -13.44 -6.74 -8.16
CA GLU A 236 -12.50 -5.96 -8.96
C GLU A 236 -12.50 -4.50 -8.48
N ILE A 237 -11.32 -3.97 -8.19
CA ILE A 237 -11.12 -2.56 -7.83
C ILE A 237 -10.31 -1.84 -8.90
N THR A 238 -10.51 -0.53 -9.01
CA THR A 238 -9.69 0.32 -9.87
C THR A 238 -8.45 0.83 -9.16
N TYR A 239 -7.37 1.07 -9.90
CA TYR A 239 -6.19 1.74 -9.36
C TYR A 239 -5.47 2.57 -10.43
N ASP A 240 -4.73 3.57 -9.95
CA ASP A 240 -3.81 4.40 -10.73
C ASP A 240 -2.43 4.45 -10.05
N MET A 241 -1.53 5.28 -10.60
CA MET A 241 -0.17 5.48 -10.09
C MET A 241 -0.10 5.96 -8.62
N ALA A 242 -1.19 6.56 -8.11
CA ALA A 242 -1.29 7.18 -6.79
C ALA A 242 -2.15 6.38 -5.80
N THR A 243 -2.88 5.34 -6.24
CA THR A 243 -3.75 4.53 -5.38
C THR A 243 -2.95 3.81 -4.28
N THR A 244 -3.28 4.13 -3.04
CA THR A 244 -2.76 3.48 -1.83
C THR A 244 -3.67 2.34 -1.37
N VAL A 245 -3.21 1.54 -0.41
CA VAL A 245 -4.03 0.52 0.26
C VAL A 245 -5.25 1.14 0.92
N ALA A 246 -5.12 2.31 1.57
CA ALA A 246 -6.25 3.00 2.17
C ALA A 246 -7.32 3.38 1.13
N ASP A 247 -6.90 3.92 -0.02
CA ASP A 247 -7.81 4.29 -1.11
C ASP A 247 -8.53 3.04 -1.66
N ALA A 248 -7.79 1.93 -1.83
CA ALA A 248 -8.34 0.66 -2.31
C ALA A 248 -9.33 0.04 -1.31
N VAL A 249 -9.07 0.15 0.00
CA VAL A 249 -10.00 -0.29 1.05
C VAL A 249 -11.28 0.54 1.03
N GLU A 250 -11.18 1.85 0.87
CA GLU A 250 -12.35 2.74 0.77
C GLU A 250 -13.20 2.42 -0.46
N GLU A 251 -12.58 2.25 -1.63
CA GLU A 251 -13.28 1.85 -2.86
C GLU A 251 -13.97 0.49 -2.71
N LEU A 252 -13.25 -0.51 -2.20
CA LEU A 252 -13.79 -1.85 -1.99
C LEU A 252 -14.95 -1.85 -1.00
N ALA A 253 -14.82 -1.12 0.12
CA ALA A 253 -15.89 -0.97 1.10
C ALA A 253 -17.15 -0.36 0.49
N GLY A 254 -17.00 0.62 -0.42
CA GLY A 254 -18.11 1.17 -1.21
C GLY A 254 -18.78 0.14 -2.11
N ILE A 255 -18.00 -0.67 -2.83
CA ILE A 255 -18.49 -1.72 -3.74
C ILE A 255 -19.33 -2.75 -2.98
N ILE A 256 -18.81 -3.26 -1.86
CA ILE A 256 -19.50 -4.28 -1.06
C ILE A 256 -20.51 -3.72 -0.05
N LYS A 257 -20.71 -2.39 -0.04
CA LYS A 257 -21.61 -1.66 0.86
C LYS A 257 -21.29 -1.89 2.35
N LEU A 258 -20.02 -2.00 2.70
CA LEU A 258 -19.55 -2.12 4.08
C LEU A 258 -19.43 -0.72 4.70
N SER A 259 -20.32 -0.39 5.65
CA SER A 259 -20.34 0.95 6.26
C SER A 259 -19.26 1.16 7.31
N VAL A 260 -18.93 0.12 8.09
CA VAL A 260 -17.93 0.17 9.17
C VAL A 260 -16.73 -0.68 8.78
N TYR A 261 -15.78 -0.10 8.05
CA TYR A 261 -14.61 -0.82 7.53
C TYR A 261 -13.28 -0.49 8.26
N SER A 262 -13.29 0.36 9.28
CA SER A 262 -12.05 0.79 9.97
C SER A 262 -11.24 -0.33 10.65
N SER A 263 -11.86 -1.51 10.85
CA SER A 263 -11.23 -2.72 11.36
C SER A 263 -10.68 -3.64 10.28
N PHE A 264 -10.95 -3.35 9.00
CA PHE A 264 -10.53 -4.14 7.85
C PHE A 264 -9.36 -3.47 7.11
N SER A 265 -8.58 -4.28 6.40
CA SER A 265 -7.51 -3.80 5.54
C SER A 265 -7.16 -4.87 4.50
N LEU A 266 -6.24 -4.53 3.60
CA LEU A 266 -5.68 -5.47 2.64
C LEU A 266 -4.48 -6.22 3.21
N PHE A 267 -4.35 -7.47 2.81
CA PHE A 267 -3.26 -8.36 3.13
C PHE A 267 -2.68 -8.92 1.83
N GLU A 268 -1.37 -9.10 1.80
CA GLU A 268 -0.73 -9.98 0.83
C GLU A 268 -0.88 -11.42 1.33
N CYS A 269 -1.55 -12.26 0.53
CA CYS A 269 -1.56 -13.71 0.73
C CYS A 269 -0.49 -14.34 -0.16
N ARG A 270 0.44 -15.08 0.45
CA ARG A 270 1.45 -15.88 -0.24
C ARG A 270 1.14 -17.35 -0.04
N LYS A 271 0.93 -18.06 -1.15
CA LYS A 271 0.74 -19.51 -1.15
C LYS A 271 1.87 -20.16 -1.94
N ILE A 272 2.66 -20.99 -1.26
CA ILE A 272 3.67 -21.82 -1.88
C ILE A 272 2.99 -23.12 -2.32
N VAL A 273 2.94 -23.36 -3.63
CA VAL A 273 2.44 -24.62 -4.18
C VAL A 273 3.65 -25.48 -4.53
N ASN A 274 3.90 -26.51 -3.70
CA ASN A 274 4.94 -27.50 -3.97
C ASN A 274 4.51 -28.38 -5.14
N GLY A 275 5.36 -28.47 -6.17
CA GLY A 275 5.13 -29.32 -7.34
C GLY A 275 5.29 -30.81 -7.03
N SER A 276 4.41 -31.39 -6.21
CA SER A 276 4.21 -32.83 -6.06
C SER A 276 2.95 -33.11 -5.23
N LYS A 277 2.30 -34.25 -5.50
CA LYS A 277 1.00 -34.74 -5.00
C LYS A 277 0.84 -34.79 -3.47
N SER A 278 0.99 -33.66 -2.78
CA SER A 278 0.66 -33.50 -1.37
C SER A 278 -0.61 -32.66 -1.28
N SER A 279 -1.71 -33.26 -0.82
CA SER A 279 -2.91 -32.56 -0.35
C SER A 279 -2.65 -31.85 0.99
N GLU A 280 -1.45 -31.32 1.17
CA GLU A 280 -1.17 -30.38 2.24
C GLU A 280 -1.75 -29.05 1.78
N VAL A 281 -2.70 -28.53 2.56
CA VAL A 281 -3.14 -27.14 2.45
C VAL A 281 -1.86 -26.34 2.59
N GLY A 282 -1.31 -25.84 1.47
CA GLY A 282 -0.05 -25.11 1.48
C GLY A 282 -0.16 -23.99 2.52
N ASN A 283 0.90 -23.79 3.31
CA ASN A 283 0.89 -22.75 4.34
C ASN A 283 0.66 -21.39 3.68
N GLU A 284 -0.58 -20.90 3.73
CA GLU A 284 -0.94 -19.57 3.29
C GLU A 284 -0.44 -18.58 4.35
N GLU A 285 0.46 -17.71 3.92
CA GLU A 285 0.97 -16.64 4.77
C GLU A 285 0.24 -15.35 4.44
N TYR A 286 -0.39 -14.74 5.44
CA TYR A 286 -1.10 -13.47 5.31
C TYR A 286 -0.28 -12.35 5.95
N ILE A 287 0.17 -11.40 5.15
CA ILE A 287 1.02 -10.28 5.58
C ILE A 287 0.20 -8.99 5.48
N GLY A 288 0.01 -8.30 6.60
CA GLY A 288 -0.71 -7.03 6.65
C GLY A 288 0.00 -5.94 5.84
N LEU A 289 -0.77 -5.13 5.12
CA LEU A 289 -0.25 -4.05 4.29
C LEU A 289 -0.39 -2.70 5.00
N ASP A 290 0.61 -1.84 4.84
CA ASP A 290 0.55 -0.46 5.34
C ASP A 290 -0.46 0.34 4.51
N ASP A 291 -1.29 1.14 5.19
CA ASP A 291 -2.36 1.92 4.57
C ASP A 291 -1.84 2.91 3.51
N ASN A 292 -0.59 3.35 3.62
CA ASN A 292 0.06 4.27 2.68
C ASN A 292 0.84 3.55 1.56
N LYS A 293 0.95 2.21 1.59
CA LYS A 293 1.64 1.47 0.53
C LYS A 293 0.84 1.56 -0.77
N TYR A 294 1.53 1.73 -1.89
CA TYR A 294 0.91 1.84 -3.20
C TYR A 294 0.53 0.47 -3.78
N ILE A 295 -0.65 0.38 -4.39
CA ILE A 295 -1.12 -0.83 -5.09
C ILE A 295 -0.16 -1.21 -6.22
N GLY A 296 0.33 -0.23 -6.99
CA GLY A 296 1.28 -0.49 -8.08
C GLY A 296 2.61 -1.10 -7.60
N ASP A 297 3.09 -0.74 -6.40
CA ASP A 297 4.29 -1.35 -5.81
C ASP A 297 4.04 -2.81 -5.44
N LEU A 298 2.87 -3.11 -4.85
CA LEU A 298 2.47 -4.47 -4.48
C LEU A 298 2.38 -5.39 -5.70
N LEU A 299 1.72 -4.93 -6.76
CA LEU A 299 1.58 -5.71 -8.00
C LEU A 299 2.93 -5.94 -8.69
N SER A 300 3.84 -4.97 -8.61
CA SER A 300 5.22 -5.09 -9.11
C SER A 300 6.04 -6.11 -8.30
N GLU A 301 5.87 -6.11 -6.98
CA GLU A 301 6.47 -7.09 -6.08
C GLU A 301 5.96 -8.51 -6.38
N PHE A 302 4.64 -8.69 -6.60
CA PHE A 302 4.04 -9.99 -6.92
C PHE A 302 4.57 -10.56 -8.24
N LYS A 303 4.65 -9.72 -9.28
CA LYS A 303 5.28 -10.10 -10.56
C LYS A 303 6.73 -10.53 -10.37
N SER A 304 7.50 -9.72 -9.63
CA SER A 304 8.93 -9.99 -9.37
C SER A 304 9.17 -11.27 -8.56
N ALA A 305 8.29 -11.57 -7.59
CA ALA A 305 8.39 -12.77 -6.77
C ALA A 305 8.13 -14.04 -7.59
N LYS A 306 7.16 -13.99 -8.52
CA LYS A 306 6.87 -15.08 -9.45
C LYS A 306 8.05 -15.40 -10.37
N ASP A 307 8.77 -14.38 -10.85
CA ASP A 307 9.90 -14.56 -11.77
C ASP A 307 11.16 -15.14 -11.10
N ARG A 308 11.37 -14.86 -9.80
CA ARG A 308 12.54 -15.32 -9.03
C ARG A 308 12.47 -16.80 -8.66
N ASN A 309 11.27 -17.31 -8.37
CA ASN A 309 11.07 -18.67 -7.86
C ASN A 309 10.79 -19.68 -9.00
N LYS A 310 11.75 -19.90 -9.90
CA LYS A 310 11.61 -20.78 -11.09
C LYS A 310 11.40 -22.30 -10.81
N GLY A 311 11.07 -22.69 -9.58
CA GLY A 311 10.81 -24.09 -9.18
C GLY A 311 9.63 -24.29 -8.22
N GLU A 312 9.12 -23.21 -7.61
CA GLU A 312 7.96 -23.23 -6.71
C GLU A 312 6.92 -22.25 -7.26
N ILE A 313 5.67 -22.68 -7.41
CA ILE A 313 4.62 -21.77 -7.85
C ILE A 313 4.19 -20.94 -6.62
N LEU A 314 4.76 -19.75 -6.50
CA LEU A 314 4.33 -18.75 -5.52
C LEU A 314 3.12 -18.00 -6.08
N HIS A 315 1.96 -18.22 -5.49
CA HIS A 315 0.77 -17.41 -5.74
C HIS A 315 0.70 -16.26 -4.73
N CYS A 316 0.83 -15.03 -5.22
CA CYS A 316 0.57 -13.81 -4.46
C CYS A 316 -0.81 -13.26 -4.83
N LYS A 317 -1.65 -12.97 -3.83
CA LYS A 317 -2.98 -12.36 -4.01
C LYS A 317 -3.19 -11.22 -3.01
N LEU A 318 -3.99 -10.22 -3.38
CA LEU A 318 -4.55 -9.26 -2.42
C LEU A 318 -5.77 -9.90 -1.76
N VAL A 319 -5.84 -9.83 -0.43
CA VAL A 319 -6.96 -10.36 0.37
C VAL A 319 -7.50 -9.27 1.28
N PHE A 320 -8.81 -9.05 1.26
CA PHE A 320 -9.49 -8.17 2.19
C PHE A 320 -9.96 -8.96 3.40
N LYS A 321 -9.50 -8.59 4.59
CA LYS A 321 -9.93 -9.22 5.84
C LYS A 321 -9.88 -8.26 7.02
N LYS A 322 -10.52 -8.66 8.11
CA LYS A 322 -10.50 -7.94 9.37
C LYS A 322 -9.11 -8.05 10.00
N ARG A 323 -8.49 -6.91 10.26
CA ARG A 323 -7.18 -6.77 10.90
C ARG A 323 -7.29 -6.71 12.42
N LEU A 324 -8.35 -6.09 12.95
CA LEU A 324 -8.51 -5.86 14.38
C LEU A 324 -9.92 -6.21 14.83
N PHE A 325 -10.04 -6.95 15.93
CA PHE A 325 -11.32 -7.30 16.55
C PHE A 325 -11.51 -6.48 17.83
N ARG A 326 -12.41 -5.50 17.80
CA ARG A 326 -12.70 -4.58 18.92
C ARG A 326 -13.97 -5.00 19.66
N GLU A 327 -14.15 -4.52 20.89
CA GLU A 327 -15.40 -4.75 21.63
C GLU A 327 -16.58 -3.99 21.02
N SER A 328 -16.32 -2.80 20.49
CA SER A 328 -17.32 -1.99 19.79
C SER A 328 -17.92 -2.71 18.57
N ASP A 329 -17.22 -3.69 18.02
CA ASP A 329 -17.67 -4.45 16.85
C ASP A 329 -18.93 -5.26 17.16
N GLU A 330 -19.21 -5.56 18.43
CA GLU A 330 -20.42 -6.30 18.83
C GLU A 330 -21.70 -5.50 18.64
N ALA A 331 -21.60 -4.16 18.63
CA ALA A 331 -22.73 -3.28 18.38
C ALA A 331 -23.01 -3.09 16.88
N VAL A 332 -22.14 -3.60 16.01
CA VAL A 332 -22.26 -3.43 14.56
C VAL A 332 -23.23 -4.46 14.00
N THR A 333 -24.37 -3.98 13.51
CA THR A 333 -25.43 -4.81 12.91
C THR A 333 -25.41 -4.79 11.37
N ASP A 334 -24.39 -4.18 10.77
CA ASP A 334 -24.20 -4.15 9.31
C ASP A 334 -24.11 -5.60 8.77
N PRO A 335 -24.99 -6.02 7.83
CA PRO A 335 -25.01 -7.39 7.34
C PRO A 335 -23.69 -7.83 6.67
N MET A 336 -23.04 -6.94 5.93
CA MET A 336 -21.76 -7.24 5.28
C MET A 336 -20.65 -7.39 6.33
N PHE A 337 -20.66 -6.56 7.36
CA PHE A 337 -19.72 -6.68 8.49
C PHE A 337 -19.87 -8.04 9.19
N VAL A 338 -21.10 -8.45 9.47
CA VAL A 338 -21.39 -9.75 10.11
C VAL A 338 -21.00 -10.90 9.20
N GLN A 339 -21.31 -10.82 7.91
CA GLN A 339 -20.94 -11.83 6.91
C GLN A 339 -19.43 -12.00 6.80
N LEU A 340 -18.67 -10.91 6.64
CA LEU A 340 -17.20 -10.98 6.57
C LEU A 340 -16.59 -11.47 7.87
N SER A 341 -17.16 -11.10 9.03
CA SER A 341 -16.75 -11.63 10.32
C SER A 341 -16.98 -13.14 10.40
N TYR A 342 -18.13 -13.63 9.94
CA TYR A 342 -18.43 -15.06 9.86
C TYR A 342 -17.47 -15.79 8.95
N VAL A 343 -17.25 -15.29 7.73
CA VAL A 343 -16.31 -15.87 6.76
C VAL A 343 -14.90 -15.99 7.35
N GLN A 344 -14.43 -14.97 8.06
CA GLN A 344 -13.10 -15.01 8.68
C GLN A 344 -13.01 -15.98 9.85
N LEU A 345 -13.99 -16.01 10.75
CA LEU A 345 -14.00 -16.97 11.85
C LEU A 345 -14.17 -18.42 11.36
N GLN A 346 -14.98 -18.63 10.33
CA GLN A 346 -15.11 -19.92 9.64
C GLN A 346 -13.76 -20.34 9.07
N HIS A 347 -13.12 -19.49 8.27
CA HIS A 347 -11.81 -19.77 7.70
C HIS A 347 -10.79 -20.17 8.79
N ASP A 348 -10.70 -19.39 9.87
CA ASP A 348 -9.81 -19.71 11.00
C ASP A 348 -10.19 -21.03 11.69
N TYR A 349 -11.48 -21.31 11.88
CA TYR A 349 -11.95 -22.59 12.43
C TYR A 349 -11.56 -23.78 11.56
N ILE A 350 -11.76 -23.70 10.24
CA ILE A 350 -11.43 -24.78 9.30
C ILE A 350 -9.93 -25.04 9.20
N LEU A 351 -9.09 -24.00 9.34
CA LEU A 351 -7.64 -24.17 9.50
C LEU A 351 -7.24 -24.85 10.83
N GLY A 352 -8.20 -25.13 11.70
CA GLY A 352 -8.00 -25.68 13.03
C GLY A 352 -7.47 -24.63 13.99
N ASN A 353 -7.70 -23.33 13.76
CA ASN A 353 -7.17 -22.28 14.63
C ASN A 353 -7.80 -22.22 16.02
N TYR A 354 -9.03 -22.72 16.13
CA TYR A 354 -9.73 -22.87 17.40
C TYR A 354 -9.67 -24.32 17.86
N PRO A 355 -8.82 -24.67 18.84
CA PRO A 355 -8.83 -26.00 19.44
C PRO A 355 -10.10 -26.15 20.27
N VAL A 356 -11.11 -26.83 19.73
CA VAL A 356 -12.39 -27.06 20.40
C VAL A 356 -12.56 -28.54 20.74
N GLY A 357 -13.35 -28.83 21.77
CA GLY A 357 -13.68 -30.19 22.16
C GLY A 357 -14.66 -30.85 21.19
N ARG A 358 -14.96 -32.13 21.44
CA ARG A 358 -15.89 -32.94 20.63
C ARG A 358 -17.25 -32.27 20.45
N ASP A 359 -17.87 -31.89 21.55
CA ASP A 359 -19.25 -31.36 21.54
C ASP A 359 -19.33 -30.04 20.77
N ASP A 360 -18.37 -29.14 21.02
CA ASP A 360 -18.27 -27.87 20.31
C ASP A 360 -17.97 -28.06 18.82
N ALA A 361 -17.10 -29.00 18.45
CA ALA A 361 -16.81 -29.30 17.05
C ALA A 361 -18.06 -29.79 16.32
N ALA A 362 -18.81 -30.73 16.91
CA ALA A 362 -20.06 -31.22 16.33
C ALA A 362 -21.11 -30.10 16.19
N GLN A 363 -21.25 -29.25 17.22
CA GLN A 363 -22.16 -28.11 17.20
C GLN A 363 -21.76 -27.06 16.13
N LEU A 364 -20.49 -26.68 16.06
CA LEU A 364 -19.98 -25.68 15.11
C LEU A 364 -20.06 -26.17 13.67
N THR A 365 -19.82 -27.46 13.42
CA THR A 365 -20.00 -28.05 12.09
C THR A 365 -21.49 -28.09 11.70
N ALA A 366 -22.38 -28.52 12.61
CA ALA A 366 -23.83 -28.50 12.35
C ALA A 366 -24.36 -27.09 12.05
N LEU A 367 -23.90 -26.07 12.79
CA LEU A 367 -24.29 -24.67 12.56
C LEU A 367 -23.86 -24.18 11.17
N GLN A 368 -22.64 -24.49 10.73
CA GLN A 368 -22.18 -24.10 9.39
C GLN A 368 -22.97 -24.79 8.27
N ILE A 369 -23.32 -26.07 8.46
CA ILE A 369 -24.18 -26.80 7.52
C ILE A 369 -25.55 -26.12 7.45
N LEU A 370 -26.14 -25.79 8.60
CA LEU A 370 -27.42 -25.07 8.67
C LEU A 370 -27.37 -23.71 7.95
N VAL A 371 -26.27 -22.96 8.09
CA VAL A 371 -26.06 -21.71 7.34
C VAL A 371 -26.04 -21.97 5.82
N GLU A 372 -25.37 -23.03 5.37
CA GLU A 372 -25.23 -23.35 3.94
C GLU A 372 -26.57 -23.79 3.33
N ILE A 373 -27.25 -24.80 3.90
CA ILE A 373 -28.39 -25.46 3.26
C ILE A 373 -29.76 -25.14 3.89
N GLY A 374 -29.80 -24.53 5.08
CA GLY A 374 -31.05 -24.41 5.87
C GLY A 374 -31.36 -25.71 6.61
N PHE A 375 -32.52 -25.78 7.29
CA PHE A 375 -32.93 -26.99 8.01
C PHE A 375 -33.66 -27.96 7.08
N ILE A 376 -33.31 -29.25 7.16
CA ILE A 376 -34.00 -30.35 6.48
C ILE A 376 -34.19 -31.53 7.45
N ASP A 377 -35.35 -32.19 7.39
CA ASP A 377 -35.71 -33.26 8.35
C ASP A 377 -34.77 -34.47 8.28
N ASN A 378 -34.36 -34.83 7.06
CA ASN A 378 -33.52 -36.00 6.79
C ASN A 378 -32.16 -35.56 6.20
N PRO A 379 -31.22 -35.06 7.00
CA PRO A 379 -29.92 -34.59 6.51
C PRO A 379 -29.13 -35.67 5.77
N GLU A 380 -29.27 -36.94 6.18
CA GLU A 380 -28.59 -38.08 5.54
C GLU A 380 -29.02 -38.33 4.09
N SER A 381 -30.19 -37.85 3.67
CA SER A 381 -30.65 -37.96 2.28
C SER A 381 -30.12 -36.85 1.38
N CYS A 382 -29.46 -35.83 1.95
CA CYS A 382 -28.82 -34.78 1.19
C CYS A 382 -27.57 -35.32 0.48
N VAL A 383 -27.56 -35.21 -0.86
CA VAL A 383 -26.46 -35.70 -1.71
C VAL A 383 -25.11 -35.06 -1.33
N GLU A 384 -25.14 -33.82 -0.83
CA GLU A 384 -23.95 -33.05 -0.44
C GLU A 384 -23.56 -33.24 1.03
N TRP A 385 -24.30 -34.04 1.82
CA TRP A 385 -24.05 -34.18 3.26
C TRP A 385 -22.59 -34.51 3.59
N ILE A 386 -22.03 -35.48 2.87
CA ILE A 386 -20.65 -35.92 3.07
C ILE A 386 -19.63 -34.83 2.71
N SER A 387 -19.86 -34.06 1.64
CA SER A 387 -18.96 -32.97 1.25
C SER A 387 -19.04 -31.79 2.21
N LEU A 388 -20.23 -31.53 2.77
CA LEU A 388 -20.43 -30.51 3.80
C LEU A 388 -19.71 -30.86 5.11
N LEU A 389 -19.75 -32.13 5.54
CA LEU A 389 -18.96 -32.61 6.67
C LEU A 389 -17.46 -32.41 6.45
N GLU A 390 -16.95 -32.78 5.27
CA GLU A 390 -15.53 -32.64 4.93
C GLU A 390 -15.08 -31.18 4.79
N ARG A 391 -16.00 -30.30 4.36
CA ARG A 391 -15.75 -28.86 4.23
C ARG A 391 -15.77 -28.14 5.58
N PHE A 392 -16.67 -28.51 6.49
CA PHE A 392 -16.93 -27.76 7.72
C PHE A 392 -16.40 -28.39 9.01
N LEU A 393 -15.88 -29.62 8.97
CA LEU A 393 -15.17 -30.23 10.08
C LEU A 393 -13.64 -30.07 9.88
N PRO A 394 -12.92 -29.36 10.78
CA PRO A 394 -11.48 -29.16 10.63
C PRO A 394 -10.75 -30.49 10.55
N ARG A 395 -9.81 -30.62 9.61
CA ARG A 395 -9.09 -31.88 9.35
C ARG A 395 -8.42 -32.45 10.61
N GLN A 396 -7.88 -31.59 11.46
CA GLN A 396 -7.21 -31.95 12.71
C GLN A 396 -8.17 -32.56 13.74
N VAL A 397 -9.46 -32.22 13.66
CA VAL A 397 -10.53 -32.78 14.50
C VAL A 397 -11.13 -34.03 13.84
N ALA A 398 -11.31 -34.00 12.52
CA ALA A 398 -11.85 -35.14 11.77
C ALA A 398 -11.06 -36.43 11.98
N ILE A 399 -9.72 -36.35 12.09
CA ILE A 399 -8.85 -37.51 12.27
C ILE A 399 -8.85 -38.11 13.67
N THR A 400 -9.46 -37.46 14.67
CA THR A 400 -9.41 -37.97 16.06
C THR A 400 -10.36 -39.15 16.29
N ARG A 401 -11.30 -39.41 15.36
CA ARG A 401 -12.35 -40.43 15.47
C ARG A 401 -12.76 -40.97 14.09
N ALA A 402 -13.56 -42.03 14.08
CA ALA A 402 -14.15 -42.55 12.85
C ALA A 402 -15.16 -41.55 12.27
N LYS A 403 -15.18 -41.42 10.93
CA LYS A 403 -16.08 -40.50 10.20
C LYS A 403 -17.56 -40.69 10.56
N ARG A 404 -17.99 -41.95 10.71
CA ARG A 404 -19.36 -42.32 11.08
C ARG A 404 -19.76 -41.82 12.47
N ASP A 405 -18.83 -41.83 13.43
CA ASP A 405 -19.13 -41.34 14.78
C ASP A 405 -19.33 -39.82 14.79
N TRP A 406 -18.50 -39.10 14.02
CA TRP A 406 -18.65 -37.66 13.83
C TRP A 406 -19.98 -37.31 13.15
N GLU A 407 -20.33 -38.05 12.10
CA GLU A 407 -21.59 -37.89 11.39
C GLU A 407 -22.80 -38.02 12.33
N LEU A 408 -22.84 -39.08 13.16
CA LEU A 408 -23.93 -39.27 14.13
C LEU A 408 -24.02 -38.12 15.15
N ASP A 409 -22.88 -37.67 15.68
CA ASP A 409 -22.85 -36.53 16.61
C ASP A 409 -23.36 -35.24 15.94
N ILE A 410 -22.96 -34.98 14.70
CA ILE A 410 -23.33 -33.77 13.96
C ILE A 410 -24.81 -33.81 13.59
N ILE A 411 -25.35 -34.95 13.15
CA ILE A 411 -26.79 -35.11 12.87
C ILE A 411 -27.61 -34.86 14.14
N SER A 412 -27.18 -35.43 15.27
CA SER A 412 -27.86 -35.22 16.55
C SER A 412 -27.89 -33.74 16.94
N ARG A 413 -26.80 -33.00 16.73
CA ARG A 413 -26.78 -31.55 16.96
C ARG A 413 -27.68 -30.80 15.96
N TYR A 414 -27.59 -31.14 14.68
CA TYR A 414 -28.32 -30.47 13.60
C TYR A 414 -29.84 -30.61 13.75
N GLN A 415 -30.34 -31.79 14.12
CA GLN A 415 -31.78 -32.03 14.34
C GLN A 415 -32.37 -31.16 15.47
N LEU A 416 -31.57 -30.76 16.45
CA LEU A 416 -32.02 -29.86 17.53
C LEU A 416 -32.17 -28.39 17.07
N MET A 417 -31.80 -28.08 15.82
CA MET A 417 -31.77 -26.71 15.28
C MET A 417 -32.95 -26.40 14.34
N GLU A 418 -34.02 -27.21 14.34
CA GLU A 418 -35.22 -27.00 13.50
C GLU A 418 -35.81 -25.59 13.57
N HIS A 419 -35.73 -24.96 14.75
CA HIS A 419 -36.27 -23.64 15.03
C HIS A 419 -35.34 -22.47 14.66
N LEU A 420 -34.12 -22.74 14.19
CA LEU A 420 -33.12 -21.71 13.90
C LEU A 420 -33.14 -21.33 12.42
N SER A 421 -33.11 -20.02 12.15
CA SER A 421 -32.84 -19.51 10.80
C SER A 421 -31.34 -19.61 10.46
N LYS A 422 -31.01 -19.41 9.17
CA LYS A 422 -29.61 -19.28 8.73
C LYS A 422 -28.88 -18.14 9.46
N ASP A 423 -29.58 -17.04 9.74
CA ASP A 423 -29.02 -15.90 10.44
C ASP A 423 -28.80 -16.20 11.93
N ASP A 424 -29.73 -16.91 12.57
CA ASP A 424 -29.56 -17.36 13.95
C ASP A 424 -28.38 -18.31 14.08
N ALA A 425 -28.25 -19.27 13.15
CA ALA A 425 -27.15 -20.22 13.10
C ALA A 425 -25.79 -19.52 12.94
N ARG A 426 -25.72 -18.53 12.03
CA ARG A 426 -24.52 -17.70 11.83
C ARG A 426 -24.13 -16.95 13.10
N ASN A 427 -25.10 -16.31 13.75
CA ASN A 427 -24.89 -15.56 14.98
C ASN A 427 -24.49 -16.48 16.15
N GLN A 428 -25.07 -17.68 16.24
CA GLN A 428 -24.70 -18.66 17.26
C GLN A 428 -23.27 -19.18 17.04
N PHE A 429 -22.88 -19.45 15.80
CA PHE A 429 -21.50 -19.84 15.45
C PHE A 429 -20.49 -18.77 15.90
N LEU A 430 -20.75 -17.51 15.52
CA LEU A 430 -19.93 -16.37 15.94
C LEU A 430 -19.85 -16.25 17.46
N ARG A 431 -20.99 -16.41 18.16
CA ARG A 431 -21.07 -16.33 19.62
C ARG A 431 -20.22 -17.40 20.30
N ILE A 432 -20.31 -18.66 19.86
CA ILE A 432 -19.54 -19.77 20.45
C ILE A 432 -18.04 -19.45 20.38
N LEU A 433 -17.51 -19.21 19.17
CA LEU A 433 -16.08 -18.96 18.99
C LEU A 433 -15.60 -17.70 19.73
N ARG A 434 -16.42 -16.63 19.75
CA ARG A 434 -16.10 -15.39 20.47
C ARG A 434 -16.02 -15.58 21.98
N THR A 435 -16.81 -16.49 22.56
CA THR A 435 -16.84 -16.73 24.02
C THR A 435 -15.60 -17.44 24.54
N LEU A 436 -14.84 -18.11 23.66
CA LEU A 436 -13.57 -18.72 24.00
C LEU A 436 -12.57 -17.68 24.54
N PRO A 437 -11.65 -18.05 25.45
CA PRO A 437 -10.62 -17.14 25.95
C PRO A 437 -9.78 -16.51 24.82
N TYR A 438 -9.56 -17.27 23.76
CA TYR A 438 -8.84 -16.89 22.54
C TYR A 438 -9.77 -16.58 21.37
N GLY A 439 -11.06 -16.34 21.61
CA GLY A 439 -12.01 -15.89 20.60
C GLY A 439 -11.52 -14.63 19.88
N ASN A 440 -11.75 -14.53 18.57
CA ASN A 440 -11.32 -13.41 17.73
C ASN A 440 -9.80 -13.13 17.78
N SER A 441 -9.00 -14.16 18.02
CA SER A 441 -7.54 -14.02 17.96
C SER A 441 -7.06 -13.92 16.52
N VAL A 442 -6.03 -13.11 16.30
CA VAL A 442 -5.17 -13.24 15.11
C VAL A 442 -4.11 -14.28 15.42
N PHE A 443 -3.98 -15.29 14.56
CA PHE A 443 -3.10 -16.43 14.79
C PHE A 443 -1.81 -16.32 13.97
N PHE A 444 -0.67 -16.48 14.65
CA PHE A 444 0.67 -16.39 14.07
C PHE A 444 1.43 -17.69 14.33
N SER A 445 1.86 -18.38 13.28
CA SER A 445 2.76 -19.52 13.43
C SER A 445 4.20 -19.02 13.59
N VAL A 446 4.82 -19.29 14.73
CA VAL A 446 6.15 -18.77 15.06
C VAL A 446 7.08 -19.88 15.56
N ARG A 447 8.39 -19.59 15.56
CA ARG A 447 9.39 -20.44 16.22
C ARG A 447 9.92 -19.76 17.46
N LYS A 448 10.06 -20.53 18.53
CA LYS A 448 10.64 -20.04 19.78
C LYS A 448 12.12 -19.73 19.59
N ILE A 449 12.53 -18.52 19.94
CA ILE A 449 13.94 -18.12 20.06
C ILE A 449 14.34 -18.24 21.52
N ASP A 450 13.60 -17.56 22.41
CA ASP A 450 13.88 -17.55 23.85
C ASP A 450 12.59 -17.69 24.67
N ASP A 451 12.70 -18.48 25.73
CA ASP A 451 11.66 -18.80 26.71
C ASP A 451 12.35 -19.10 28.05
N PRO A 452 12.52 -18.08 28.89
CA PRO A 452 13.31 -18.18 30.12
C PRO A 452 12.77 -19.19 31.14
N ILE A 453 11.54 -19.67 30.98
CA ILE A 453 10.84 -20.55 31.93
C ILE A 453 10.79 -22.00 31.40
N GLY A 454 11.07 -22.22 30.11
CA GLY A 454 11.20 -23.55 29.52
C GLY A 454 9.88 -24.30 29.34
N LEU A 455 8.75 -23.59 29.29
CA LEU A 455 7.40 -24.19 29.19
C LEU A 455 6.92 -24.34 27.75
N LEU A 456 7.50 -23.60 26.79
CA LEU A 456 7.00 -23.51 25.44
C LEU A 456 7.73 -24.46 24.47
N PRO A 457 7.00 -25.13 23.55
CA PRO A 457 7.61 -25.95 22.51
C PRO A 457 8.38 -25.10 21.48
N GLY A 458 9.29 -25.72 20.73
CA GLY A 458 10.11 -25.02 19.72
C GLY A 458 9.29 -24.39 18.58
N ARG A 459 8.18 -25.02 18.17
CA ARG A 459 7.18 -24.44 17.26
C ARG A 459 5.89 -24.19 18.01
N ILE A 460 5.32 -23.00 17.83
CA ILE A 460 4.18 -22.54 18.60
C ILE A 460 3.28 -21.68 17.72
N ILE A 461 2.00 -21.65 18.03
CA ILE A 461 1.07 -20.69 17.44
C ILE A 461 0.73 -19.66 18.52
N LEU A 462 0.87 -18.38 18.19
CA LEU A 462 0.42 -17.28 19.03
C LEU A 462 -0.97 -16.85 18.58
N GLY A 463 -1.94 -16.77 19.48
CA GLY A 463 -3.20 -16.10 19.24
C GLY A 463 -3.22 -14.77 19.99
N ILE A 464 -3.46 -13.66 19.32
CA ILE A 464 -3.52 -12.35 19.97
C ILE A 464 -4.92 -11.79 19.84
N ASN A 465 -5.54 -11.47 20.98
CA ASN A 465 -6.83 -10.81 21.03
C ASN A 465 -6.86 -9.74 22.14
N LYS A 466 -8.05 -9.17 22.36
CA LYS A 466 -8.28 -8.17 23.41
C LYS A 466 -7.96 -8.61 24.83
N ARG A 467 -7.86 -9.92 25.10
CA ARG A 467 -7.55 -10.45 26.44
C ARG A 467 -6.06 -10.58 26.68
N GLY A 468 -5.28 -10.85 25.63
CA GLY A 468 -3.85 -11.10 25.78
C GLY A 468 -3.23 -11.89 24.63
N VAL A 469 -2.07 -12.46 24.93
CA VAL A 469 -1.32 -13.36 24.05
C VAL A 469 -1.55 -14.79 24.53
N HIS A 470 -2.07 -15.62 23.64
CA HIS A 470 -2.44 -17.02 23.85
C HIS A 470 -1.43 -17.92 23.13
N PHE A 471 -1.05 -19.00 23.78
CA PHE A 471 0.00 -19.92 23.32
C PHE A 471 -0.62 -21.27 22.98
N PHE A 472 -0.34 -21.80 21.78
CA PHE A 472 -0.88 -23.08 21.34
C PHE A 472 0.20 -24.01 20.81
N ARG A 473 0.08 -25.30 21.11
CA ARG A 473 0.85 -26.34 20.41
C ARG A 473 0.31 -26.45 18.97
N PRO A 474 1.17 -26.57 17.94
CA PRO A 474 0.70 -26.70 16.56
C PRO A 474 0.03 -28.05 16.24
N VAL A 475 0.59 -29.15 16.78
CA VAL A 475 0.12 -30.51 16.53
C VAL A 475 0.24 -31.37 17.80
N PRO A 476 -0.85 -31.98 18.30
CA PRO A 476 -2.23 -31.57 18.03
C PRO A 476 -2.44 -30.10 18.46
N LYS A 477 -3.39 -29.41 17.82
CA LYS A 477 -3.74 -28.04 18.20
C LYS A 477 -4.26 -28.05 19.64
N GLU A 478 -3.49 -27.50 20.57
CA GLU A 478 -3.82 -27.53 21.99
C GLU A 478 -3.57 -26.15 22.59
N TYR A 479 -4.53 -25.64 23.36
CA TYR A 479 -4.36 -24.41 24.12
C TYR A 479 -3.45 -24.68 25.31
N LEU A 480 -2.31 -23.98 25.36
CA LEU A 480 -1.32 -24.14 26.41
C LEU A 480 -1.58 -23.15 27.54
N HIS A 481 -1.24 -21.88 27.33
CA HIS A 481 -1.21 -20.84 28.36
C HIS A 481 -1.63 -19.50 27.73
N SER A 482 -1.90 -18.49 28.57
CA SER A 482 -2.11 -17.11 28.12
C SER A 482 -1.40 -16.14 29.04
N ALA A 483 -0.94 -15.02 28.47
CA ALA A 483 -0.49 -13.85 29.20
C ALA A 483 -1.51 -12.73 28.95
N GLU A 484 -2.15 -12.25 30.01
CA GLU A 484 -3.11 -11.16 29.90
C GLU A 484 -2.40 -9.86 29.50
N LEU A 485 -3.09 -8.94 28.83
CA LEU A 485 -2.49 -7.67 28.40
C LEU A 485 -1.88 -6.87 29.57
N ARG A 486 -2.48 -6.92 30.76
CA ARG A 486 -1.96 -6.26 31.97
C ARG A 486 -0.60 -6.81 32.45
N ASP A 487 -0.26 -8.03 32.07
CA ASP A 487 1.00 -8.67 32.44
C ASP A 487 2.10 -8.42 31.40
N ILE A 488 1.76 -7.86 30.24
CA ILE A 488 2.70 -7.49 29.17
C ILE A 488 3.17 -6.06 29.39
N MET A 489 4.42 -5.89 29.83
CA MET A 489 5.00 -4.57 30.13
C MET A 489 5.58 -3.87 28.90
N GLN A 490 6.10 -4.65 27.96
CA GLN A 490 6.70 -4.13 26.75
C GLN A 490 6.63 -5.19 25.66
N PHE A 491 6.42 -4.77 24.43
CA PHE A 491 6.57 -5.62 23.26
C PHE A 491 7.29 -4.83 22.18
N GLY A 492 7.81 -5.54 21.19
CA GLY A 492 8.41 -4.93 20.01
C GLY A 492 8.69 -5.97 18.95
N SER A 493 8.90 -5.50 17.73
CA SER A 493 9.15 -6.34 16.57
C SER A 493 10.33 -5.82 15.76
N SER A 494 10.89 -6.74 14.99
CA SER A 494 11.89 -6.52 13.95
C SER A 494 11.45 -7.30 12.71
N ASN A 495 12.19 -7.18 11.60
CA ASN A 495 11.83 -7.85 10.35
C ASN A 495 11.83 -9.40 10.45
N THR A 496 12.41 -9.97 11.51
CA THR A 496 12.57 -11.43 11.66
C THR A 496 12.13 -11.96 13.02
N ALA A 497 11.74 -11.10 13.96
CA ALA A 497 11.40 -11.53 15.31
C ALA A 497 10.47 -10.55 16.02
N VAL A 498 9.64 -11.09 16.92
CA VAL A 498 8.84 -10.35 17.90
C VAL A 498 9.28 -10.73 19.30
N PHE A 499 9.21 -9.80 20.24
CA PHE A 499 9.45 -10.08 21.66
C PHE A 499 8.32 -9.53 22.53
N PHE A 500 8.09 -10.22 23.65
CA PHE A 500 7.16 -9.82 24.70
C PHE A 500 7.85 -9.90 26.04
N LYS A 501 7.94 -8.76 26.73
CA LYS A 501 8.37 -8.67 28.12
C LYS A 501 7.14 -8.76 29.01
N MET A 502 6.95 -9.91 29.64
CA MET A 502 5.75 -10.20 30.44
C MET A 502 6.09 -10.70 31.84
N ARG A 503 5.15 -10.49 32.76
CA ARG A 503 5.26 -10.95 34.14
C ARG A 503 4.73 -12.39 34.26
N VAL A 504 5.54 -13.28 34.81
CA VAL A 504 5.15 -14.66 35.14
C VAL A 504 5.49 -14.91 36.60
N ALA A 505 4.49 -15.31 37.40
CA ALA A 505 4.64 -15.51 38.84
C ALA A 505 5.31 -14.32 39.58
N GLY A 506 5.02 -13.09 39.15
CA GLY A 506 5.57 -11.86 39.75
C GLY A 506 6.92 -11.39 39.17
N VAL A 507 7.61 -12.22 38.40
CA VAL A 507 8.93 -11.94 37.82
C VAL A 507 8.83 -11.58 36.35
N LEU A 508 9.65 -10.64 35.88
CA LEU A 508 9.68 -10.22 34.47
C LEU A 508 10.58 -11.13 33.64
N HIS A 509 10.01 -11.66 32.55
CA HIS A 509 10.70 -12.47 31.57
C HIS A 509 10.53 -11.88 30.18
N ILE A 510 11.51 -12.09 29.31
CA ILE A 510 11.46 -11.70 27.90
C ILE A 510 11.32 -12.97 27.08
N PHE A 511 10.22 -13.06 26.33
CA PHE A 511 9.96 -14.15 25.39
C PHE A 511 10.24 -13.63 23.99
N GLN A 512 10.90 -14.42 23.16
CA GLN A 512 11.25 -14.02 21.79
C GLN A 512 10.86 -15.10 20.79
N PHE A 513 10.28 -14.68 19.67
CA PHE A 513 9.77 -15.55 18.63
C PHE A 513 10.21 -15.09 17.25
N GLU A 514 10.61 -16.02 16.39
CA GLU A 514 10.94 -15.79 14.98
C GLU A 514 9.66 -15.69 14.15
N THR A 515 9.54 -14.63 13.36
CA THR A 515 8.38 -14.37 12.48
C THR A 515 8.72 -13.30 11.45
N LYS A 516 8.14 -13.41 10.26
CA LYS A 516 8.19 -12.37 9.21
C LYS A 516 6.92 -11.52 9.16
N GLN A 517 5.90 -11.90 9.93
CA GLN A 517 4.62 -11.20 10.01
C GLN A 517 4.76 -10.03 10.99
N VAL A 518 4.23 -8.86 10.61
CA VAL A 518 4.15 -7.70 11.50
C VAL A 518 2.96 -7.91 12.43
N PHE A 519 3.22 -7.78 13.74
CA PHE A 519 2.28 -7.98 14.84
C PHE A 519 1.41 -6.75 15.11
#